data_AF-A0A1R1D562-F1
#
_entry.id   AF-A0A1R1D562-F1
#
_cell.length_a   1.000
_cell.length_b   1.000
_cell.length_c   1.000
_cell.angle_alpha   90.00
_cell.angle_beta   90.00
_cell.angle_gamma   90.00
#
_symmetry.space_group_name_H-M   'P 1'
#
loop_
_entity.id
_entity.type
_entity.pdbx_description
1 polymer ?
#
loop_
_entity_poly.entity_id
_entity_poly.type
_entity_poly.pdbx_seq_one_letter_code
_entity_poly.pdbx_strand_id
1 'polypeptide(L)'
;MLSGFVLSLPFFSNRQQSYSKYVVKRICRIYFPFLAALLIAILMREIVYVSKLTNLTSYYNNMWVIPPNVSSIIHHLLFVGNYNTTRYDPILWTLVHEMRISLLFPFIMFIIVKSSWKLGLPLALALSIGAEILLENVETRYMTNFVISLHYASFFIIGALLAKYQKELKSAFSRIKGWRLMLLLVIGLCFYSFKWIGYGEDFHDMLMPHGGDWMTAIGASIFIVAALSSVRLSRHLQRKPLLFLGKISYSLYLYHMIVLLSLVHLLNSELETTFIVILAFVASFGMAALSYYFIELPSIRLGKWLTGWGKKTNTAADKHGARVSSNL
;
A
#
# COMPACT_ATOMS: atom_id res chain seq x y z
N MET A 1 0.86 -7.02 1.58
CA MET A 1 0.02 -8.02 2.28
C MET A 1 -1.41 -7.55 2.58
N LEU A 2 -1.63 -6.44 3.30
CA LEU A 2 -2.99 -5.98 3.65
C LEU A 2 -3.88 -5.76 2.41
N SER A 3 -3.34 -5.16 1.35
CA SER A 3 -4.05 -5.04 0.07
C SER A 3 -4.50 -6.40 -0.46
N GLY A 4 -3.60 -7.41 -0.53
CA GLY A 4 -3.97 -8.78 -0.94
C GLY A 4 -5.08 -9.41 -0.08
N PHE A 5 -5.05 -9.19 1.23
CA PHE A 5 -6.12 -9.63 2.14
C PHE A 5 -7.47 -8.98 1.80
N VAL A 6 -7.53 -7.66 1.68
CA VAL A 6 -8.79 -6.95 1.44
C VAL A 6 -9.35 -7.25 0.05
N LEU A 7 -8.49 -7.37 -0.96
CA LEU A 7 -8.90 -7.57 -2.35
C LEU A 7 -9.40 -8.98 -2.64
N SER A 8 -9.01 -9.96 -1.84
CA SER A 8 -9.44 -11.34 -1.99
C SER A 8 -10.81 -11.61 -1.36
N LEU A 9 -11.24 -10.81 -0.37
CA LEU A 9 -12.54 -10.98 0.30
C LEU A 9 -13.77 -11.05 -0.64
N PRO A 10 -13.90 -10.22 -1.69
CA PRO A 10 -15.04 -10.30 -2.62
C PRO A 10 -15.11 -11.62 -3.39
N PHE A 11 -13.97 -12.28 -3.64
CA PHE A 11 -13.91 -13.56 -4.34
C PHE A 11 -14.43 -14.72 -3.47
N PHE A 12 -14.32 -14.61 -2.14
CA PHE A 12 -14.80 -15.61 -1.19
C PHE A 12 -16.23 -15.35 -0.66
N SER A 13 -16.81 -14.17 -0.90
CA SER A 13 -18.07 -13.73 -0.28
C SER A 13 -19.26 -13.61 -1.24
N ASN A 14 -19.24 -14.28 -2.41
CA ASN A 14 -20.24 -14.18 -3.48
C ASN A 14 -20.53 -12.73 -3.95
N ARG A 15 -19.60 -11.80 -3.73
CA ARG A 15 -19.69 -10.39 -4.12
C ARG A 15 -18.74 -10.06 -5.26
N GLN A 16 -18.59 -10.99 -6.20
CA GLN A 16 -17.70 -10.80 -7.35
C GLN A 16 -18.16 -9.59 -8.17
N GLN A 17 -17.20 -8.72 -8.49
CA GLN A 17 -17.44 -7.56 -9.33
C GLN A 17 -16.85 -7.83 -10.71
N SER A 18 -17.48 -7.28 -11.75
CA SER A 18 -16.90 -7.25 -13.09
C SER A 18 -15.50 -6.62 -13.03
N TYR A 19 -14.54 -7.21 -13.75
CA TYR A 19 -13.16 -6.77 -13.81
C TYR A 19 -13.04 -5.28 -14.15
N SER A 20 -13.80 -4.79 -15.14
CA SER A 20 -13.78 -3.37 -15.53
C SER A 20 -14.21 -2.45 -14.37
N LYS A 21 -15.23 -2.84 -13.59
CA LYS A 21 -15.66 -2.07 -12.42
C LYS A 21 -14.62 -2.07 -11.30
N TYR A 22 -13.90 -3.17 -11.15
CA TYR A 22 -12.80 -3.28 -10.19
C TYR A 22 -11.65 -2.34 -10.58
N VAL A 23 -11.20 -2.40 -11.84
CA VAL A 23 -10.09 -1.60 -12.36
C VAL A 23 -10.41 -0.11 -12.26
N VAL A 24 -11.59 0.33 -12.71
CA VAL A 24 -11.99 1.76 -12.66
C VAL A 24 -11.96 2.29 -11.22
N LYS A 25 -12.57 1.58 -10.27
CA LYS A 25 -12.55 2.01 -8.85
C LYS A 25 -11.13 2.09 -8.30
N ARG A 26 -10.24 1.18 -8.71
CA ARG A 26 -8.86 1.14 -8.23
C ARG A 26 -8.03 2.28 -8.81
N ILE A 27 -8.13 2.51 -10.12
CA ILE A 27 -7.49 3.64 -10.79
C ILE A 27 -7.95 4.94 -10.14
N CYS A 28 -9.27 5.16 -10.00
CA CYS A 28 -9.74 6.39 -9.37
C CYS A 28 -9.22 6.54 -7.93
N ARG A 29 -9.21 5.47 -7.14
CA ARG A 29 -8.75 5.54 -5.74
C ARG A 29 -7.27 5.86 -5.60
N ILE A 30 -6.41 5.35 -6.47
CA ILE A 30 -4.94 5.42 -6.30
C ILE A 30 -4.33 6.49 -7.22
N TYR A 31 -4.75 6.55 -8.47
CA TYR A 31 -4.09 7.37 -9.49
C TYR A 31 -4.35 8.88 -9.31
N PHE A 32 -5.57 9.28 -8.97
CA PHE A 32 -5.87 10.71 -8.79
C PHE A 32 -5.17 11.31 -7.56
N PRO A 33 -5.19 10.69 -6.37
CA PRO A 33 -4.41 11.20 -5.24
C PRO A 33 -2.91 11.18 -5.48
N PHE A 34 -2.41 10.15 -6.17
CA PHE A 34 -1.03 10.10 -6.64
C PHE A 34 -0.69 11.31 -7.52
N LEU A 35 -1.53 11.64 -8.50
CA LEU A 35 -1.28 12.74 -9.43
C LEU A 35 -1.20 14.08 -8.69
N ALA A 36 -2.12 14.30 -7.75
CA ALA A 36 -2.10 15.49 -6.91
C ALA A 36 -0.82 15.56 -6.05
N ALA A 37 -0.41 14.46 -5.43
CA ALA A 37 0.82 14.39 -4.64
C ALA A 37 2.06 14.65 -5.50
N LEU A 38 2.14 14.09 -6.71
CA LEU A 38 3.23 14.32 -7.66
C LEU A 38 3.32 15.80 -8.07
N LEU A 39 2.17 16.43 -8.39
CA LEU A 39 2.14 17.85 -8.74
C LEU A 39 2.58 18.72 -7.57
N ILE A 40 2.11 18.43 -6.36
CA ILE A 40 2.49 19.17 -5.15
C ILE A 40 3.98 18.96 -4.85
N ALA A 41 4.53 17.75 -5.03
CA ALA A 41 5.95 17.49 -4.86
C ALA A 41 6.81 18.32 -5.83
N ILE A 42 6.41 18.39 -7.11
CA ILE A 42 7.11 19.20 -8.11
C ILE A 42 7.02 20.69 -7.75
N LEU A 43 5.84 21.19 -7.41
CA LEU A 43 5.64 22.59 -7.02
C LEU A 43 6.46 22.98 -5.78
N MET A 44 6.43 22.16 -4.73
CA MET A 44 7.20 22.41 -3.52
C MET A 44 8.70 22.39 -3.81
N ARG A 45 9.17 21.45 -4.63
CA ARG A 45 10.57 21.42 -5.07
C ARG A 45 10.98 22.71 -5.78
N GLU A 46 10.20 23.22 -6.74
CA GLU A 46 10.53 24.47 -7.44
C GLU A 46 10.51 25.71 -6.54
N ILE A 47 9.62 25.74 -5.55
CA ILE A 47 9.48 26.91 -4.65
C ILE A 47 10.55 26.92 -3.57
N VAL A 48 10.89 25.74 -3.03
CA VAL A 48 11.61 25.61 -1.76
C VAL A 48 13.06 25.15 -1.94
N TYR A 49 13.36 24.34 -2.96
CA TYR A 49 14.70 23.78 -3.14
C TYR A 49 15.67 24.85 -3.67
N VAL A 50 16.68 25.20 -2.87
CA VAL A 50 17.75 26.14 -3.26
C VAL A 50 19.04 25.38 -3.57
N SER A 51 19.52 24.57 -2.62
CA SER A 51 20.79 23.85 -2.74
C SER A 51 20.84 22.64 -1.80
N LYS A 52 21.89 21.83 -1.95
CA LYS A 52 22.18 20.72 -1.03
C LYS A 52 22.48 21.24 0.37
N LEU A 53 21.95 20.57 1.38
CA LEU A 53 22.16 20.91 2.79
C LEU A 53 23.27 20.03 3.36
N THR A 54 24.30 20.63 3.95
CA THR A 54 25.48 19.92 4.46
C THR A 54 25.21 19.09 5.72
N ASN A 55 24.18 19.43 6.48
CA ASN A 55 23.89 18.85 7.79
C ASN A 55 22.95 17.63 7.72
N LEU A 56 22.55 17.20 6.52
CA LEU A 56 21.65 16.06 6.32
C LEU A 56 22.41 14.81 5.91
N THR A 57 21.83 13.64 6.21
CA THR A 57 22.36 12.37 5.71
C THR A 57 22.34 12.32 4.17
N SER A 58 23.25 11.56 3.59
CA SER A 58 23.40 11.41 2.13
C SER A 58 22.09 11.04 1.43
N TYR A 59 21.23 10.24 2.09
CA TYR A 59 19.94 9.84 1.53
C TYR A 59 19.01 11.03 1.28
N TYR A 60 18.76 11.87 2.30
CA TYR A 60 17.88 13.03 2.16
C TYR A 60 18.50 14.12 1.28
N ASN A 61 19.82 14.32 1.37
CA ASN A 61 20.51 15.36 0.62
C ASN A 61 20.58 15.10 -0.90
N ASN A 62 20.31 13.87 -1.33
CA ASN A 62 20.23 13.50 -2.74
C ASN A 62 18.80 13.53 -3.32
N MET A 63 17.80 13.90 -2.51
CA MET A 63 16.44 14.15 -2.99
C MET A 63 16.32 15.55 -3.58
N TRP A 64 15.42 15.72 -4.56
CA TRP A 64 15.11 17.01 -5.23
C TRP A 64 16.24 17.72 -5.99
N VAL A 65 17.46 17.16 -5.96
CA VAL A 65 18.65 17.69 -6.64
C VAL A 65 18.45 17.84 -8.15
N ILE A 66 17.84 16.83 -8.78
CA ILE A 66 17.71 16.80 -10.24
C ILE A 66 16.40 17.47 -10.66
N PRO A 67 16.44 18.49 -11.54
CA PRO A 67 15.23 19.21 -11.95
C PRO A 67 14.21 18.32 -12.66
N PRO A 68 12.91 18.70 -12.63
CA PRO A 68 11.86 18.01 -13.34
C PRO A 68 12.13 18.06 -14.85
N ASN A 69 11.93 16.92 -15.51
CA ASN A 69 11.99 16.80 -16.97
C ASN A 69 10.65 16.26 -17.45
N VAL A 70 10.11 16.80 -18.55
CA VAL A 70 8.87 16.35 -19.20
C VAL A 70 8.86 14.84 -19.44
N SER A 71 9.97 14.27 -19.91
CA SER A 71 10.11 12.81 -20.08
C SER A 71 9.95 12.07 -18.75
N SER A 72 10.57 12.57 -17.68
CA SER A 72 10.43 12.00 -16.33
C SER A 72 9.00 12.10 -15.83
N ILE A 73 8.30 13.22 -16.06
CA ILE A 73 6.90 13.40 -15.67
C ILE A 73 6.01 12.40 -16.42
N ILE A 74 6.19 12.24 -17.73
CA ILE A 74 5.45 11.26 -18.54
C ILE A 74 5.66 9.83 -18.01
N HIS A 75 6.90 9.45 -17.66
CA HIS A 75 7.16 8.14 -17.08
C HIS A 75 6.41 7.92 -15.74
N HIS A 76 6.35 8.96 -14.89
CA HIS A 76 5.60 8.91 -13.63
C HIS A 76 4.08 8.86 -13.87
N LEU A 77 3.57 9.58 -14.88
CA LEU A 77 2.17 9.56 -15.27
C LEU A 77 1.74 8.20 -15.81
N LEU A 78 2.58 7.54 -16.61
CA LEU A 78 2.20 6.31 -17.29
C LEU A 78 2.24 5.07 -16.38
N PHE A 79 2.90 5.10 -15.21
CA PHE A 79 3.08 3.92 -14.32
C PHE A 79 3.78 2.69 -14.96
N VAL A 80 4.13 2.77 -16.25
CA VAL A 80 4.60 1.64 -17.07
C VAL A 80 6.12 1.51 -17.06
N GLY A 81 6.87 2.57 -16.72
CA GLY A 81 8.33 2.58 -16.82
C GLY A 81 9.10 2.07 -15.60
N ASN A 82 10.41 1.90 -15.79
CA ASN A 82 11.38 1.84 -14.70
C ASN A 82 12.01 3.24 -14.55
N TYR A 83 11.73 3.93 -13.45
CA TYR A 83 12.12 5.33 -13.27
C TYR A 83 12.43 5.66 -11.82
N ASN A 84 13.21 6.73 -11.62
CA ASN A 84 13.61 7.15 -10.29
C ASN A 84 12.51 7.97 -9.60
N THR A 85 11.82 7.37 -8.63
CA THR A 85 10.79 8.04 -7.81
C THR A 85 11.38 9.01 -6.79
N THR A 86 12.62 8.77 -6.32
CA THR A 86 13.29 9.64 -5.33
C THR A 86 13.55 11.06 -5.85
N ARG A 87 13.38 11.26 -7.17
CA ARG A 87 13.43 12.57 -7.80
C ARG A 87 12.35 13.54 -7.29
N TYR A 88 11.16 13.03 -7.02
CA TYR A 88 10.02 13.85 -6.58
C TYR A 88 9.54 13.43 -5.20
N ASP A 89 9.24 12.13 -5.03
CA ASP A 89 8.82 11.56 -3.77
C ASP A 89 9.28 10.09 -3.70
N PRO A 90 10.20 9.75 -2.78
CA PRO A 90 10.80 8.43 -2.67
C PRO A 90 9.80 7.36 -2.24
N ILE A 91 8.55 7.69 -1.94
CA ILE A 91 7.52 6.76 -1.48
C ILE A 91 6.76 6.15 -2.66
N LEU A 92 6.69 6.87 -3.78
CA LEU A 92 5.81 6.55 -4.90
C LEU A 92 6.07 5.18 -5.55
N TRP A 93 7.26 4.58 -5.36
CA TRP A 93 7.62 3.29 -5.96
C TRP A 93 6.68 2.16 -5.50
N THR A 94 6.26 2.16 -4.24
CA THR A 94 5.35 1.10 -3.73
C THR A 94 3.99 1.14 -4.41
N LEU A 95 3.51 2.33 -4.79
CA LEU A 95 2.22 2.53 -5.46
C LEU A 95 2.25 1.94 -6.86
N VAL A 96 3.39 2.07 -7.54
CA VAL A 96 3.60 1.47 -8.86
C VAL A 96 3.46 -0.05 -8.77
N HIS A 97 4.11 -0.68 -7.80
CA HIS A 97 3.96 -2.12 -7.58
C HIS A 97 2.54 -2.48 -7.15
N GLU A 98 1.93 -1.72 -6.24
CA GLU A 98 0.56 -1.97 -5.79
C GLU A 98 -0.42 -1.92 -6.97
N MET A 99 -0.28 -0.95 -7.88
CA MET A 99 -1.09 -0.85 -9.08
C MET A 99 -0.83 -1.99 -10.07
N ARG A 100 0.43 -2.34 -10.36
CA ARG A 100 0.75 -3.47 -11.26
C ARG A 100 0.18 -4.77 -10.74
N ILE A 101 0.43 -5.09 -9.47
CA ILE A 101 -0.08 -6.29 -8.83
C ILE A 101 -1.60 -6.23 -8.76
N SER A 102 -2.20 -5.05 -8.53
CA SER A 102 -3.65 -4.89 -8.49
C SER A 102 -4.37 -5.35 -9.75
N LEU A 103 -3.83 -4.99 -10.91
CA LEU A 103 -4.43 -5.29 -12.21
C LEU A 103 -4.33 -6.79 -12.49
N LEU A 104 -3.22 -7.41 -12.08
CA LEU A 104 -3.00 -8.84 -12.20
C LEU A 104 -3.73 -9.66 -11.11
N PHE A 105 -4.12 -9.03 -10.01
CA PHE A 105 -4.63 -9.71 -8.82
C PHE A 105 -5.87 -10.59 -9.07
N PRO A 106 -6.89 -10.17 -9.86
CA PRO A 106 -8.01 -11.04 -10.19
C PRO A 106 -7.59 -12.35 -10.88
N PHE A 107 -6.54 -12.32 -11.69
CA PHE A 107 -6.01 -13.52 -12.36
C PHE A 107 -5.30 -14.45 -11.37
N ILE A 108 -4.49 -13.87 -10.47
CA ILE A 108 -3.88 -14.61 -9.35
C ILE A 108 -4.96 -15.27 -8.50
N MET A 109 -6.08 -14.58 -8.25
CA MET A 109 -7.21 -15.11 -7.48
C MET A 109 -7.89 -16.31 -8.15
N PHE A 110 -7.94 -16.42 -9.48
CA PHE A 110 -8.49 -17.62 -10.13
C PHE A 110 -7.72 -18.89 -9.75
N ILE A 111 -6.40 -18.78 -9.58
CA ILE A 111 -5.55 -19.88 -9.13
C ILE A 111 -5.76 -20.11 -7.62
N ILE A 112 -5.69 -19.05 -6.80
CA ILE A 112 -5.74 -19.16 -5.33
C ILE A 112 -7.11 -19.61 -4.80
N VAL A 113 -8.21 -19.28 -5.46
CA VAL A 113 -9.55 -19.74 -5.07
C VAL A 113 -9.65 -21.26 -5.14
N LYS A 114 -9.11 -21.86 -6.21
CA LYS A 114 -9.11 -23.32 -6.43
C LYS A 114 -7.97 -24.04 -5.69
N SER A 115 -6.87 -23.35 -5.44
CA SER A 115 -5.66 -23.88 -4.80
C SER A 115 -5.77 -23.97 -3.27
N SER A 116 -5.01 -24.85 -2.61
CA SER A 116 -4.89 -24.88 -1.14
C SER A 116 -3.62 -24.17 -0.67
N TRP A 117 -3.44 -23.99 0.65
CA TRP A 117 -2.19 -23.45 1.21
C TRP A 117 -0.95 -24.24 0.75
N LYS A 118 -1.10 -25.53 0.44
CA LYS A 118 -0.03 -26.42 -0.05
C LYS A 118 0.52 -26.03 -1.42
N LEU A 119 -0.27 -25.34 -2.24
CA LEU A 119 0.18 -24.85 -3.55
C LEU A 119 0.36 -23.31 -3.53
N GLY A 120 -0.45 -22.60 -2.74
CA GLY A 120 -0.32 -21.14 -2.60
C GLY A 120 0.98 -20.68 -1.92
N LEU A 121 1.45 -21.36 -0.86
CA LEU A 121 2.69 -21.00 -0.18
C LEU A 121 3.94 -21.28 -1.05
N PRO A 122 4.10 -22.47 -1.68
CA PRO A 122 5.22 -22.68 -2.59
C PRO A 122 5.20 -21.73 -3.77
N LEU A 123 4.03 -21.38 -4.31
CA LEU A 123 3.93 -20.38 -5.39
C LEU A 123 4.43 -19.00 -4.93
N ALA A 124 4.04 -18.56 -3.73
CA ALA A 124 4.51 -17.29 -3.18
C ALA A 124 6.03 -17.30 -2.97
N LEU A 125 6.58 -18.38 -2.43
CA LEU A 125 8.03 -18.55 -2.24
C LEU A 125 8.77 -18.61 -3.57
N ALA A 126 8.28 -19.37 -4.55
CA ALA A 126 8.88 -19.47 -5.87
C ALA A 126 8.92 -18.12 -6.61
N LEU A 127 7.87 -17.31 -6.48
CA LEU A 127 7.85 -15.96 -7.06
C LEU A 127 8.85 -15.01 -6.38
N SER A 128 9.01 -15.11 -5.07
CA SER A 128 9.97 -14.29 -4.31
C SER A 128 11.41 -14.70 -4.60
N ILE A 129 11.74 -15.99 -4.45
CA ILE A 129 13.08 -16.53 -4.71
C ILE A 129 13.46 -16.34 -6.19
N GLY A 130 12.53 -16.63 -7.10
CA GLY A 130 12.75 -16.41 -8.53
C GLY A 130 12.97 -14.93 -8.87
N ALA A 131 12.30 -14.01 -8.18
CA ALA A 131 12.56 -12.58 -8.33
C ALA A 131 13.95 -12.20 -7.80
N GLU A 132 14.36 -12.69 -6.63
CA GLU A 132 15.69 -12.43 -6.06
C GLU A 132 16.82 -12.92 -6.96
N ILE A 133 16.72 -14.15 -7.47
CA ILE A 133 17.69 -14.70 -8.44
C ILE A 133 17.77 -13.82 -9.69
N LEU A 134 16.63 -13.32 -10.18
CA LEU A 134 16.62 -12.41 -11.33
C LEU A 134 17.23 -11.04 -10.99
N LEU A 135 17.08 -10.55 -9.77
CA LEU A 135 17.66 -9.28 -9.32
C LEU A 135 19.18 -9.35 -9.19
N GLU A 136 19.74 -10.52 -8.86
CA GLU A 136 21.19 -10.74 -8.84
C GLU A 136 21.81 -10.71 -10.25
N ASN A 137 21.06 -11.18 -11.26
CA ASN A 137 21.55 -11.35 -12.63
C ASN A 137 21.22 -10.18 -13.57
N VAL A 138 20.35 -9.25 -13.15
CA VAL A 138 19.90 -8.11 -13.97
C VAL A 138 20.19 -6.83 -13.22
N GLU A 139 20.95 -5.91 -13.82
CA GLU A 139 21.17 -4.58 -13.24
C GLU A 139 19.82 -3.86 -13.05
N THR A 140 19.41 -3.71 -11.80
CA THR A 140 18.15 -3.07 -11.44
C THR A 140 18.41 -1.67 -10.88
N ARG A 141 18.56 -0.70 -11.79
CA ARG A 141 18.93 0.68 -11.43
C ARG A 141 17.91 1.42 -10.55
N TYR A 142 16.64 1.01 -10.56
CA TYR A 142 15.58 1.69 -9.79
C TYR A 142 14.62 0.72 -9.11
N MET A 143 14.04 1.19 -8.00
CA MET A 143 13.10 0.44 -7.16
C MET A 143 11.79 0.11 -7.87
N THR A 144 11.44 0.77 -8.97
CA THR A 144 10.22 0.51 -9.75
C THR A 144 10.32 -0.69 -10.70
N ASN A 145 11.34 -1.54 -10.57
CA ASN A 145 11.54 -2.66 -11.49
C ASN A 145 10.36 -3.65 -11.49
N PHE A 146 10.06 -4.24 -12.65
CA PHE A 146 9.07 -5.31 -12.77
C PHE A 146 9.43 -6.55 -11.94
N VAL A 147 10.72 -6.90 -11.85
CA VAL A 147 11.16 -8.05 -11.05
C VAL A 147 10.81 -7.87 -9.56
N ILE A 148 10.99 -6.66 -9.03
CA ILE A 148 10.57 -6.30 -7.66
C ILE A 148 9.05 -6.46 -7.50
N SER A 149 8.26 -6.19 -8.56
CA SER A 149 6.80 -6.40 -8.52
C SER A 149 6.43 -7.88 -8.35
N LEU A 150 7.22 -8.81 -8.90
CA LEU A 150 7.02 -10.25 -8.73
C LEU A 150 7.27 -10.67 -7.28
N HIS A 151 8.35 -10.16 -6.68
CA HIS A 151 8.62 -10.35 -5.26
C HIS A 151 7.44 -9.86 -4.41
N TYR A 152 6.94 -8.65 -4.62
CA TYR A 152 5.82 -8.13 -3.83
C TYR A 152 4.47 -8.83 -4.11
N ALA A 153 4.31 -9.47 -5.28
CA ALA A 153 3.14 -10.28 -5.57
C ALA A 153 3.01 -11.48 -4.61
N SER A 154 4.13 -12.03 -4.13
CA SER A 154 4.15 -13.08 -3.10
C SER A 154 3.39 -12.66 -1.84
N PHE A 155 3.60 -11.44 -1.35
CA PHE A 155 2.91 -10.92 -0.15
C PHE A 155 1.43 -10.63 -0.40
N PHE A 156 1.03 -10.37 -1.65
CA PHE A 156 -0.39 -10.32 -2.01
C PHE A 156 -1.04 -11.70 -1.94
N ILE A 157 -0.32 -12.75 -2.38
CA ILE A 157 -0.76 -14.15 -2.26
C ILE A 157 -0.89 -14.55 -0.79
N ILE A 158 0.09 -14.24 0.06
CA ILE A 158 0.01 -14.50 1.52
C ILE A 158 -1.22 -13.81 2.10
N GLY A 159 -1.46 -12.54 1.75
CA GLY A 159 -2.66 -11.81 2.17
C GLY A 159 -3.95 -12.52 1.73
N ALA A 160 -3.99 -13.03 0.49
CA ALA A 160 -5.13 -13.80 -0.02
C ALA A 160 -5.34 -15.13 0.72
N LEU A 161 -4.27 -15.84 1.06
CA LEU A 161 -4.32 -17.07 1.86
C LEU A 161 -4.84 -16.79 3.27
N LEU A 162 -4.37 -15.72 3.92
CA LEU A 162 -4.88 -15.29 5.22
C LEU A 162 -6.38 -15.00 5.16
N ALA A 163 -6.87 -14.36 4.08
CA ALA A 163 -8.30 -14.10 3.91
C ALA A 163 -9.11 -15.38 3.65
N LYS A 164 -8.55 -16.33 2.90
CA LYS A 164 -9.17 -17.64 2.64
C LYS A 164 -9.36 -18.45 3.92
N TYR A 165 -8.30 -18.56 4.71
CA TYR A 165 -8.26 -19.37 5.94
C TYR A 165 -8.60 -18.57 7.20
N GLN A 166 -9.16 -17.36 7.06
CA GLN A 166 -9.42 -16.46 8.19
C GLN A 166 -10.29 -17.08 9.29
N LYS A 167 -11.24 -17.98 8.94
CA LYS A 167 -12.12 -18.65 9.92
C LYS A 167 -11.36 -19.67 10.77
N GLU A 168 -10.50 -20.47 10.15
CA GLU A 168 -9.65 -21.47 10.81
C GLU A 168 -8.57 -20.80 11.65
N LEU A 169 -7.92 -19.77 11.11
CA LEU A 169 -6.93 -18.98 11.84
C LEU A 169 -7.57 -18.30 13.05
N LYS A 170 -8.78 -17.76 12.88
CA LYS A 170 -9.54 -17.16 13.97
C LYS A 170 -9.88 -18.16 15.08
N SER A 171 -10.32 -19.38 14.72
CA SER A 171 -10.64 -20.40 15.72
C SER A 171 -9.39 -20.86 16.47
N ALA A 172 -8.27 -21.06 15.77
CA ALA A 172 -6.99 -21.41 16.37
C ALA A 172 -6.49 -20.33 17.35
N PHE A 173 -6.47 -19.06 16.91
CA PHE A 173 -5.99 -17.94 17.72
C PHE A 173 -6.92 -17.59 18.88
N SER A 174 -8.23 -17.83 18.77
CA SER A 174 -9.18 -17.56 19.86
C SER A 174 -8.90 -18.35 21.15
N ARG A 175 -8.15 -19.46 21.03
CA ARG A 175 -7.67 -20.28 22.15
C ARG A 175 -6.53 -19.62 22.92
N ILE A 176 -5.82 -18.68 22.30
CA ILE A 176 -4.68 -17.96 22.88
C ILE A 176 -5.21 -16.71 23.60
N LYS A 177 -5.06 -16.66 24.93
CA LYS A 177 -5.55 -15.55 25.77
C LYS A 177 -4.49 -15.09 26.77
N GLY A 178 -4.68 -13.88 27.30
CA GLY A 178 -3.83 -13.32 28.36
C GLY A 178 -2.38 -13.12 27.91
N TRP A 179 -1.43 -13.53 28.76
CA TRP A 179 0.00 -13.34 28.54
C TRP A 179 0.51 -14.01 27.25
N ARG A 180 -0.04 -15.16 26.84
CA ARG A 180 0.37 -15.85 25.60
C ARG A 180 0.06 -15.02 24.36
N LEU A 181 -1.04 -14.28 24.38
CA LEU A 181 -1.37 -13.34 23.31
C LEU A 181 -0.40 -12.15 23.31
N MET A 182 -0.03 -11.65 24.49
CA MET A 182 0.97 -10.57 24.59
C MET A 182 2.34 -11.03 24.08
N LEU A 183 2.79 -12.22 24.49
CA LEU A 183 4.02 -12.82 23.97
C LEU A 183 3.99 -12.93 22.45
N LEU A 184 2.89 -13.43 21.88
CA LEU A 184 2.72 -13.54 20.44
C LEU A 184 2.75 -12.17 19.74
N LEU A 185 2.16 -11.14 20.33
CA LEU A 185 2.22 -9.78 19.80
C LEU A 185 3.63 -9.19 19.88
N VAL A 186 4.39 -9.47 20.95
CA VAL A 186 5.79 -9.07 21.08
C VAL A 186 6.65 -9.79 20.03
N ILE A 187 6.46 -11.10 19.86
CA ILE A 187 7.11 -11.87 18.79
C ILE A 187 6.77 -11.26 17.42
N GLY A 188 5.50 -10.95 17.18
CA GLY A 188 5.05 -10.28 15.96
C GLY A 188 5.72 -8.91 15.77
N LEU A 189 5.91 -8.14 16.84
CA LEU A 189 6.59 -6.85 16.81
C LEU A 189 8.09 -6.99 16.50
N CYS A 190 8.77 -7.98 17.08
CA CYS A 190 10.17 -8.26 16.79
C CYS A 190 10.36 -8.66 15.32
N PHE A 191 9.53 -9.57 14.80
CA PHE A 191 9.56 -9.96 13.39
C PHE A 191 9.22 -8.80 12.45
N TYR A 192 8.23 -7.97 12.80
CA TYR A 192 7.85 -6.81 12.01
C TYR A 192 8.96 -5.74 11.97
N SER A 193 9.69 -5.58 13.07
CA SER A 193 10.75 -4.59 13.22
C SER A 193 12.13 -5.15 12.92
N PHE A 194 12.20 -6.37 12.38
CA PHE A 194 13.45 -7.11 12.19
C PHE A 194 14.49 -6.30 11.41
N LYS A 195 14.06 -5.61 10.33
CA LYS A 195 14.92 -4.77 9.48
C LYS A 195 15.61 -3.59 10.19
N TRP A 196 15.12 -3.22 11.37
CA TRP A 196 15.56 -2.01 12.10
C TRP A 196 16.28 -2.36 13.41
N ILE A 197 15.84 -3.40 14.12
CA ILE A 197 16.35 -3.73 15.47
C ILE A 197 17.76 -4.33 15.43
N GLY A 198 18.18 -4.97 14.33
CA GLY A 198 19.49 -5.60 14.20
C GLY A 198 20.47 -4.87 13.26
N TYR A 199 20.15 -3.65 12.83
CA TYR A 199 20.96 -2.93 11.85
C TYR A 199 22.41 -2.74 12.35
N GLY A 200 23.38 -3.29 11.61
CA GLY A 200 24.82 -3.22 11.96
C GLY A 200 25.39 -4.48 12.62
N GLU A 201 24.59 -5.53 12.82
CA GLU A 201 25.05 -6.83 13.34
C GLU A 201 25.22 -7.87 12.22
N ASP A 202 26.27 -8.69 12.29
CA ASP A 202 26.64 -9.64 11.22
C ASP A 202 25.51 -10.63 10.85
N PHE A 203 24.79 -11.15 11.85
CA PHE A 203 23.66 -12.06 11.63
C PHE A 203 22.49 -11.36 10.92
N HIS A 204 22.25 -10.10 11.24
CA HIS A 204 21.18 -9.32 10.61
C HIS A 204 21.52 -9.04 9.15
N ASP A 205 22.76 -8.67 8.86
CA ASP A 205 23.21 -8.35 7.51
C ASP A 205 23.28 -9.59 6.61
N MET A 206 23.49 -10.78 7.20
CA MET A 206 23.35 -12.06 6.48
C MET A 206 21.89 -12.38 6.09
N LEU A 207 20.91 -12.05 6.95
CA LEU A 207 19.48 -12.33 6.68
C LEU A 207 18.75 -11.20 5.94
N MET A 208 19.26 -9.98 5.95
CA MET A 208 18.62 -8.81 5.35
C MET A 208 18.36 -8.92 3.84
N PRO A 209 19.28 -9.43 3.00
CA PRO A 209 19.09 -9.45 1.55
C PRO A 209 17.92 -10.32 1.08
N HIS A 210 17.63 -11.42 1.79
CA HIS A 210 16.66 -12.44 1.36
C HIS A 210 15.50 -12.65 2.36
N GLY A 211 15.72 -12.42 3.66
CA GLY A 211 14.79 -12.79 4.74
C GLY A 211 14.00 -11.62 5.33
N GLY A 212 14.49 -10.38 5.22
CA GLY A 212 13.91 -9.24 5.96
C GLY A 212 12.45 -8.96 5.63
N ASP A 213 12.04 -9.06 4.36
CA ASP A 213 10.64 -8.88 3.96
C ASP A 213 9.74 -10.01 4.44
N TRP A 214 10.24 -11.25 4.44
CA TRP A 214 9.53 -12.42 4.94
C TRP A 214 9.33 -12.36 6.46
N MET A 215 10.34 -11.93 7.21
CA MET A 215 10.19 -11.66 8.65
C MET A 215 9.10 -10.61 8.90
N THR A 216 9.14 -9.51 8.14
CA THR A 216 8.12 -8.47 8.22
C THR A 216 6.72 -9.01 7.90
N ALA A 217 6.61 -9.87 6.89
CA ALA A 217 5.35 -10.51 6.50
C ALA A 217 4.81 -11.46 7.58
N ILE A 218 5.67 -12.22 8.27
CA ILE A 218 5.30 -13.07 9.40
C ILE A 218 4.75 -12.20 10.54
N GLY A 219 5.49 -11.16 10.95
CA GLY A 219 5.06 -10.25 12.00
C GLY A 219 3.71 -9.58 11.69
N ALA A 220 3.56 -9.07 10.46
CA ALA A 220 2.30 -8.48 10.03
C ALA A 220 1.15 -9.51 9.92
N SER A 221 1.44 -10.79 9.60
CA SER A 221 0.43 -11.86 9.57
C SER A 221 -0.10 -12.13 10.96
N ILE A 222 0.78 -12.18 11.96
CA ILE A 222 0.43 -12.30 13.38
C ILE A 222 -0.50 -11.16 13.79
N PHE A 223 -0.17 -9.91 13.45
CA PHE A 223 -1.03 -8.76 13.77
C PHE A 223 -2.40 -8.82 13.12
N ILE A 224 -2.48 -9.18 11.83
CA ILE A 224 -3.76 -9.33 11.13
C ILE A 224 -4.60 -10.41 11.81
N VAL A 225 -4.06 -11.60 12.06
CA VAL A 225 -4.81 -12.70 12.65
C VAL A 225 -5.21 -12.38 14.10
N ALA A 226 -4.33 -11.75 14.88
CA ALA A 226 -4.65 -11.31 16.24
C ALA A 226 -5.80 -10.28 16.26
N ALA A 227 -5.79 -9.31 15.33
CA ALA A 227 -6.84 -8.31 15.19
C ALA A 227 -8.20 -8.93 14.79
N LEU A 228 -8.20 -9.98 13.97
CA LEU A 228 -9.41 -10.73 13.58
C LEU A 228 -9.95 -11.64 14.69
N SER A 229 -9.08 -12.09 15.59
CA SER A 229 -9.40 -13.12 16.59
C SER A 229 -9.79 -12.55 17.96
N SER A 230 -9.17 -11.45 18.36
CA SER A 230 -9.40 -10.85 19.69
C SER A 230 -10.49 -9.77 19.64
N VAL A 231 -11.61 -10.03 20.31
CA VAL A 231 -12.72 -9.06 20.45
C VAL A 231 -12.25 -7.78 21.14
N ARG A 232 -11.38 -7.90 22.16
CA ARG A 232 -10.84 -6.74 22.87
C ARG A 232 -9.96 -5.90 21.96
N LEU A 233 -9.01 -6.52 21.25
CA LEU A 233 -8.11 -5.80 20.33
C LEU A 233 -8.90 -5.13 19.20
N SER A 234 -9.83 -5.86 18.59
CA SER A 234 -10.73 -5.35 17.56
C SER A 234 -11.51 -4.11 18.04
N ARG A 235 -12.08 -4.16 19.26
CA ARG A 235 -12.80 -3.02 19.85
C ARG A 235 -11.90 -1.81 20.07
N HIS A 236 -10.64 -2.00 20.46
CA HIS A 236 -9.70 -0.90 20.61
C HIS A 236 -9.35 -0.29 19.26
N LEU A 237 -9.03 -1.10 18.25
CA LEU A 237 -8.73 -0.65 16.88
C LEU A 237 -9.92 0.07 16.21
N GLN A 238 -11.15 -0.25 16.62
CA GLN A 238 -12.38 0.40 16.15
C GLN A 238 -12.73 1.69 16.87
N ARG A 239 -11.89 2.19 17.79
CA ARG A 239 -12.10 3.53 18.39
C ARG A 239 -11.96 4.62 17.33
N LYS A 240 -12.75 5.70 17.47
CA LYS A 240 -12.84 6.78 16.48
C LYS A 240 -11.46 7.35 16.04
N PRO A 241 -10.49 7.63 16.94
CA PRO A 241 -9.19 8.17 16.53
C PRO A 241 -8.39 7.20 15.64
N LEU A 242 -8.36 5.91 15.99
CA LEU A 242 -7.64 4.89 15.22
C LEU A 242 -8.32 4.61 13.88
N LEU A 243 -9.65 4.63 13.83
CA LEU A 243 -10.39 4.57 12.57
C LEU A 243 -10.13 5.79 11.69
N PHE A 244 -10.03 6.99 12.28
CA PHE A 244 -9.68 8.20 11.55
C PHE A 244 -8.26 8.10 10.97
N LEU A 245 -7.29 7.66 11.78
CA LEU A 245 -5.92 7.41 11.33
C LEU A 245 -5.89 6.41 10.16
N GLY A 246 -6.67 5.33 10.24
CA GLY A 246 -6.80 4.36 9.16
C GLY A 246 -7.48 4.90 7.89
N LYS A 247 -8.31 5.95 7.99
CA LYS A 247 -8.91 6.62 6.83
C LYS A 247 -7.92 7.52 6.11
N ILE A 248 -7.12 8.28 6.85
CA ILE A 248 -6.14 9.21 6.28
C ILE A 248 -4.80 8.56 5.97
N SER A 249 -4.59 7.28 6.31
CA SER A 249 -3.28 6.62 6.21
C SER A 249 -2.69 6.61 4.80
N TYR A 250 -3.53 6.50 3.78
CA TYR A 250 -3.09 6.56 2.39
C TYR A 250 -2.61 7.96 2.02
N SER A 251 -3.38 9.00 2.37
CA SER A 251 -2.93 10.39 2.21
C SER A 251 -1.69 10.70 3.05
N LEU A 252 -1.60 10.20 4.30
CA LEU A 252 -0.41 10.38 5.14
C LEU A 252 0.83 9.75 4.48
N TYR A 253 0.66 8.54 3.93
CA TYR A 253 1.68 7.87 3.16
C TYR A 253 2.16 8.74 1.99
N LEU A 254 1.26 9.33 1.21
CA LEU A 254 1.65 10.18 0.07
C LEU A 254 2.37 11.48 0.44
N TYR A 255 1.96 12.15 1.52
CA TYR A 255 2.39 13.53 1.76
C TYR A 255 3.52 13.69 2.78
N HIS A 256 3.80 12.68 3.62
CA HIS A 256 4.73 12.89 4.73
C HIS A 256 6.16 13.25 4.30
N MET A 257 6.71 12.64 3.24
CA MET A 257 8.04 13.01 2.75
C MET A 257 8.05 14.35 2.03
N ILE A 258 6.98 14.70 1.32
CA ILE A 258 6.86 16.02 0.69
C ILE A 258 6.89 17.10 1.77
N VAL A 259 6.12 16.92 2.84
CA VAL A 259 6.07 17.85 3.98
C VAL A 259 7.42 17.91 4.69
N LEU A 260 8.06 16.77 4.96
CA LEU A 260 9.37 16.71 5.60
C LEU A 260 10.43 17.46 4.78
N LEU A 261 10.56 17.14 3.49
CA LEU A 261 11.54 17.78 2.62
C LEU A 261 11.27 19.28 2.48
N SER A 262 10.01 19.69 2.34
CA SER A 262 9.63 21.11 2.26
C SER A 262 10.07 21.86 3.53
N LEU A 263 9.74 21.34 4.71
CA LEU A 263 10.07 22.02 5.97
C LEU A 263 11.57 22.02 6.26
N VAL A 264 12.27 20.94 5.93
CA VAL A 264 13.73 20.86 6.05
C VAL A 264 14.38 21.92 5.15
N HIS A 265 14.00 22.04 3.89
CA HIS A 265 14.59 23.07 3.03
C HIS A 265 14.17 24.50 3.39
N LEU A 266 12.97 24.72 3.94
CA LEU A 266 12.49 26.05 4.37
C LEU A 266 13.13 26.53 5.68
N LEU A 267 13.33 25.64 6.65
CA LEU A 267 13.58 26.02 8.05
C LEU A 267 14.96 25.62 8.57
N ASN A 268 15.78 24.91 7.78
CA ASN A 268 17.08 24.42 8.24
C ASN A 268 18.09 25.54 8.56
N SER A 269 17.87 26.79 8.14
CA SER A 269 18.68 27.95 8.59
C SER A 269 18.24 28.50 9.95
N GLU A 270 16.97 28.33 10.30
CA GLU A 270 16.34 29.00 11.45
C GLU A 270 16.15 28.08 12.66
N LEU A 271 15.95 26.77 12.43
CA LEU A 271 15.55 25.80 13.43
C LEU A 271 16.44 24.57 13.43
N GLU A 272 16.62 23.98 14.61
CA GLU A 272 17.30 22.69 14.73
C GLU A 272 16.51 21.57 14.04
N THR A 273 17.22 20.64 13.39
CA THR A 273 16.66 19.49 12.67
C THR A 273 15.63 18.72 13.50
N THR A 274 15.88 18.52 14.80
CA THR A 274 14.96 17.81 15.70
C THR A 274 13.57 18.46 15.73
N PHE A 275 13.53 19.79 15.86
CA PHE A 275 12.27 20.53 15.89
C PHE A 275 11.56 20.50 14.54
N ILE A 276 12.33 20.60 13.44
CA ILE A 276 11.78 20.47 12.08
C ILE A 276 11.13 19.09 11.88
N VAL A 277 11.75 18.01 12.37
CA VAL A 277 11.18 16.65 12.25
C VAL A 277 9.89 16.51 13.05
N ILE A 278 9.83 17.06 14.27
CA ILE A 278 8.59 17.06 15.07
C ILE A 278 7.49 17.87 14.37
N LEU A 279 7.84 19.05 13.86
CA LEU A 279 6.91 19.90 13.11
C LEU A 279 6.42 19.19 11.85
N ALA A 280 7.31 18.53 11.11
CA ALA A 280 6.97 17.76 9.91
C ALA A 280 6.07 16.59 10.23
N PHE A 281 6.31 15.88 11.35
CA PHE A 281 5.43 14.82 11.81
C PHE A 281 4.01 15.34 12.03
N VAL A 282 3.85 16.43 12.79
CA VAL A 282 2.53 17.03 13.07
C VAL A 282 1.87 17.59 11.79
N ALA A 283 2.63 18.34 10.98
CA ALA A 283 2.16 18.92 9.73
C ALA A 283 1.71 17.84 8.73
N SER A 284 2.37 16.68 8.72
CA SER A 284 2.00 15.55 7.86
C SER A 284 0.59 15.05 8.15
N PHE A 285 0.15 15.00 9.42
CA PHE A 285 -1.24 14.63 9.75
C PHE A 285 -2.24 15.68 9.26
N GLY A 286 -1.90 16.97 9.37
CA GLY A 286 -2.72 18.06 8.85
C GLY A 286 -2.89 17.95 7.33
N MET A 287 -1.78 17.82 6.60
CA MET A 287 -1.77 17.66 5.15
C MET A 287 -2.51 16.39 4.71
N ALA A 288 -2.31 15.28 5.42
CA ALA A 288 -3.01 14.03 5.16
C ALA A 288 -4.53 14.16 5.33
N ALA A 289 -4.98 14.85 6.37
CA ALA A 289 -6.41 15.08 6.60
C ALA A 289 -7.02 15.96 5.50
N LEU A 290 -6.34 17.03 5.09
CA LEU A 290 -6.77 17.88 3.98
C LEU A 290 -6.87 17.08 2.68
N SER A 291 -5.79 16.39 2.28
CA SER A 291 -5.79 15.54 1.09
C SER A 291 -6.89 14.48 1.13
N TYR A 292 -7.12 13.86 2.28
CA TYR A 292 -8.15 12.84 2.42
C TYR A 292 -9.55 13.38 2.05
N TYR A 293 -9.93 14.54 2.59
CA TYR A 293 -11.25 15.11 2.34
C TYR A 293 -11.39 15.77 0.97
N PHE A 294 -10.34 16.42 0.46
CA PHE A 294 -10.40 17.21 -0.77
C PHE A 294 -9.98 16.45 -2.04
N ILE A 295 -9.18 15.39 -1.92
CA ILE A 295 -8.62 14.68 -3.08
C ILE A 295 -9.03 13.20 -3.03
N GLU A 296 -8.69 12.48 -1.96
CA GLU A 296 -8.91 11.04 -1.88
C GLU A 296 -10.39 10.66 -1.88
N LEU A 297 -11.19 11.30 -1.03
CA LEU A 297 -12.61 10.99 -0.89
C LEU A 297 -13.42 11.33 -2.16
N PRO A 298 -13.22 12.49 -2.83
CA PRO A 298 -13.81 12.76 -4.14
C PRO A 298 -13.39 11.74 -5.20
N SER A 299 -12.12 11.32 -5.22
CA SER A 299 -11.61 10.33 -6.17
C SER A 299 -12.28 8.94 -5.97
N ILE A 300 -12.50 8.53 -4.71
CA ILE A 300 -13.26 7.32 -4.39
C ILE A 300 -14.73 7.43 -4.83
N ARG A 301 -15.35 8.61 -4.64
CA ARG A 301 -16.73 8.86 -5.08
C ARG A 301 -16.86 8.81 -6.60
N LEU A 302 -15.91 9.38 -7.33
CA LEU A 302 -15.85 9.34 -8.79
C LEU A 302 -15.81 7.90 -9.32
N GLY A 303 -14.94 7.04 -8.76
CA GLY A 303 -14.88 5.63 -9.16
C GLY A 303 -16.18 4.86 -8.88
N LYS A 304 -16.89 5.18 -7.79
CA LYS A 304 -18.22 4.60 -7.52
C LYS A 304 -19.27 5.09 -8.51
N TRP A 305 -19.24 6.37 -8.86
CA TRP A 305 -20.17 6.97 -9.81
C TRP A 305 -20.00 6.38 -11.22
N LEU A 306 -18.76 6.33 -11.75
CA LEU A 306 -18.44 5.75 -13.07
C LEU A 306 -18.88 4.29 -13.21
N THR A 307 -18.80 3.51 -12.13
CA THR A 307 -19.16 2.09 -12.14
C THR A 307 -20.64 1.82 -11.80
N GLY A 308 -21.36 2.83 -11.31
CA GLY A 308 -22.77 2.78 -10.95
C GLY A 308 -23.73 3.09 -12.12
N TRP A 309 -23.25 3.76 -13.18
CA TRP A 309 -24.07 4.16 -14.33
C TRP A 309 -24.79 3.01 -15.05
N GLY A 310 -24.22 1.81 -15.07
CA GLY A 310 -24.85 0.64 -15.70
C GLY A 310 -25.99 -0.04 -14.92
N LYS A 311 -26.37 0.45 -13.73
CA LYS A 311 -27.49 -0.13 -12.94
C LYS A 311 -28.84 0.57 -13.19
N LYS A 312 -28.84 1.77 -13.81
CA LYS A 312 -30.06 2.57 -13.99
C LYS A 312 -30.86 2.26 -15.27
N THR A 313 -30.32 1.49 -16.21
CA THR A 313 -30.98 1.25 -17.51
C THR A 313 -31.86 -0.01 -17.57
N ASN A 314 -31.64 -1.02 -16.71
CA ASN A 314 -32.46 -2.25 -16.75
C ASN A 314 -33.77 -2.19 -15.95
N THR A 315 -33.99 -1.19 -15.10
CA THR A 315 -35.25 -1.06 -14.33
C THR A 315 -36.38 -0.39 -15.12
N ALA A 316 -36.10 0.15 -16.30
CA ALA A 316 -37.11 0.72 -17.19
C ALA A 316 -37.71 -0.34 -18.16
N ALA A 317 -36.95 -1.37 -18.52
CA ALA A 317 -37.41 -2.43 -19.43
C ALA A 317 -38.35 -3.45 -18.75
N ASP A 318 -38.10 -3.80 -17.48
CA ASP A 318 -38.97 -4.71 -16.71
C ASP A 318 -40.36 -4.12 -16.40
N LYS A 319 -40.51 -2.78 -16.45
CA LYS A 319 -41.81 -2.12 -16.27
C LYS A 319 -42.68 -2.11 -17.54
N HIS A 320 -42.13 -2.41 -18.71
CA HIS A 320 -42.90 -2.52 -19.95
C HIS A 320 -43.33 -3.98 -20.24
N GLY A 321 -42.55 -4.99 -19.83
CA GLY A 321 -42.96 -6.40 -19.96
C GLY A 321 -44.11 -6.80 -19.02
N ALA A 322 -44.16 -6.24 -17.81
CA ALA A 322 -45.21 -6.53 -16.83
C ALA A 322 -46.55 -5.81 -17.09
N ARG A 323 -46.61 -4.88 -18.05
CA ARG A 323 -47.86 -4.18 -18.43
C ARG A 323 -48.59 -4.82 -19.62
N VAL A 324 -47.94 -5.73 -20.34
CA VAL A 324 -48.56 -6.41 -21.49
C VAL A 324 -49.18 -7.76 -21.09
N SER A 325 -48.70 -8.39 -20.03
CA SER A 325 -49.25 -9.67 -19.53
C SER A 325 -50.42 -9.53 -18.55
N SER A 326 -50.94 -8.31 -18.33
CA SER A 326 -52.12 -8.06 -17.48
C SER A 326 -53.39 -7.72 -18.26
N ASN A 327 -53.33 -7.76 -19.60
CA ASN A 327 -54.43 -7.41 -20.51
C ASN A 327 -54.75 -8.50 -21.55
N LEU A 328 -54.30 -9.74 -21.32
CA LEU A 328 -54.69 -10.96 -22.01
C LEU A 328 -54.94 -12.03 -20.95
#